data_AF-Q26567-F1
#
_entry.id   AF-Q26567-F1
#
_cell.length_a   1.000
_cell.length_b   1.000
_cell.length_c   1.000
_cell.angle_alpha   90.00
_cell.angle_beta   90.00
_cell.angle_gamma   90.00
#
_symmetry.space_group_name_H-M   'P 1'
#
loop_
_entity.id
_entity.type
_entity.pdbx_description
1 polymer ?
#
loop_
_entity_poly.entity_id
_entity_poly.type
_entity_poly.pdbx_seq_one_letter_code
_entity_poly.pdbx_strand_id
1 'polypeptide(L)'
;MNFLLPTLVIIFALNCWSLKFSISEYPWIKACRVWERDCSKPNPKHIQLTYIKFLYGGCTHIIGNLVICGLEKLENGSDPDLSFLEKIEDVSGYVYIGQNSVKTISLPSLKVIRGEPGYRIMNTSAALVISRNSLEILDLRSLTAIQRNDIVALNNQFLCNFGFTIDWEQIFEDNRKQMFIPDRKEKTVSHAGCDIALRKYTDDRTKHSCHGSCPVVNGRGYCWGPKPEMCQKMLKCANNPDNYCLGGRATTQPCLEECLGGCETRPGNCRACKHAMNDGKCVSQCPPPLIVSREESRTVANPEFKYNFHDICVKNCPATTKTELPQFLFHDDP
;
A
#
# COMPACT_ATOMS: atom_id res chain seq x y z
N MET A 1 -50.64 -17.59 33.80
CA MET A 1 -49.87 -16.33 33.82
C MET A 1 -48.46 -16.66 33.36
N ASN A 2 -48.25 -16.80 32.04
CA ASN A 2 -46.93 -17.05 31.45
C ASN A 2 -46.61 -15.86 30.56
N PHE A 3 -45.69 -15.02 31.01
CA PHE A 3 -45.13 -13.93 30.23
C PHE A 3 -44.15 -14.52 29.21
N LEU A 4 -44.52 -14.46 27.94
CA LEU A 4 -43.57 -14.58 26.83
C LEU A 4 -42.78 -13.26 26.78
N LEU A 5 -41.53 -13.30 27.21
CA LEU A 5 -40.56 -12.25 26.90
C LEU A 5 -40.24 -12.33 25.41
N PRO A 6 -40.38 -11.25 24.63
CA PRO A 6 -39.83 -11.24 23.28
C PRO A 6 -38.31 -11.24 23.43
N THR A 7 -37.66 -12.27 22.90
CA THR A 7 -36.22 -12.26 22.65
C THR A 7 -35.91 -11.06 21.76
N LEU A 8 -35.37 -10.00 22.36
CA LEU A 8 -34.79 -8.89 21.63
C LEU A 8 -33.63 -9.46 20.82
N VAL A 9 -33.85 -9.74 19.54
CA VAL A 9 -32.77 -9.98 18.59
C VAL A 9 -32.06 -8.64 18.47
N ILE A 10 -30.99 -8.45 19.23
CA ILE A 10 -30.06 -7.35 19.04
C ILE A 10 -29.36 -7.64 17.71
N ILE A 11 -29.94 -7.13 16.63
CA ILE A 11 -29.29 -7.04 15.33
C ILE A 11 -28.09 -6.11 15.55
N PHE A 12 -26.90 -6.68 15.71
CA PHE A 12 -25.67 -5.92 15.53
C PHE A 12 -25.68 -5.47 14.07
N ALA A 13 -26.16 -4.26 13.81
CA ALA A 13 -25.94 -3.60 12.55
C ALA A 13 -24.42 -3.50 12.36
N LEU A 14 -23.86 -4.39 11.55
CA LEU A 14 -22.55 -4.21 10.96
C LEU A 14 -22.69 -2.95 10.09
N ASN A 15 -22.42 -1.79 10.67
CA ASN A 15 -22.37 -0.51 9.97
C ASN A 15 -21.15 -0.53 9.04
N CYS A 16 -21.26 -1.27 7.94
CA CYS A 16 -20.27 -1.31 6.88
C CYS A 16 -20.45 -0.08 6.01
N TRP A 17 -19.88 1.03 6.45
CA TRP A 17 -19.89 2.30 5.73
C TRP A 17 -18.54 2.55 5.09
N SER A 18 -18.56 3.00 3.84
CA SER A 18 -17.38 3.57 3.18
C SER A 18 -17.60 5.07 3.01
N LEU A 19 -16.56 5.87 3.29
CA LEU A 19 -16.57 7.29 2.98
C LEU A 19 -15.63 7.53 1.80
N LYS A 20 -16.21 8.03 0.71
CA LYS A 20 -15.47 8.42 -0.49
C LYS A 20 -15.48 9.94 -0.62
N PHE A 21 -14.31 10.51 -0.91
CA PHE A 21 -14.09 11.94 -1.01
C PHE A 21 -13.67 12.27 -2.44
N SER A 22 -14.33 13.25 -3.05
CA SER A 22 -13.90 13.83 -4.31
C SER A 22 -13.33 15.22 -4.05
N ILE A 23 -12.09 15.42 -4.48
CA ILE A 23 -11.40 16.71 -4.32
C ILE A 23 -11.57 17.49 -5.61
N SER A 24 -12.32 18.58 -5.58
CA SER A 24 -12.62 19.39 -6.77
C SER A 24 -11.37 19.92 -7.46
N GLU A 25 -10.37 20.31 -6.68
CA GLU A 25 -9.08 20.82 -7.17
C GLU A 25 -8.22 19.73 -7.82
N TYR A 26 -8.40 18.46 -7.43
CA TYR A 26 -7.62 17.33 -7.93
C TYR A 26 -8.55 16.18 -8.37
N PRO A 27 -9.22 16.30 -9.54
CA PRO A 27 -10.25 15.34 -9.96
C PRO A 27 -9.78 13.90 -10.12
N TRP A 28 -8.48 13.70 -10.35
CA TRP A 28 -7.83 12.39 -10.44
C TRP A 28 -7.67 11.71 -9.07
N ILE A 29 -7.74 12.46 -7.97
CA ILE A 29 -7.67 11.91 -6.61
C ILE A 29 -9.07 11.53 -6.14
N LYS A 30 -9.27 10.23 -5.99
CA LYS A 30 -10.40 9.62 -5.30
C LYS A 30 -9.91 9.04 -3.98
N ALA A 31 -10.18 9.75 -2.89
CA ALA A 31 -9.75 9.34 -1.56
C ALA A 31 -10.86 8.54 -0.88
N CYS A 32 -10.51 7.43 -0.25
CA CYS A 32 -11.44 6.52 0.41
C CYS A 32 -10.98 6.28 1.84
N ARG A 33 -11.83 6.59 2.81
CA ARG A 33 -11.55 6.29 4.21
C ARG A 33 -12.01 4.88 4.54
N VAL A 34 -11.09 4.09 5.08
CA VAL A 34 -11.28 2.68 5.39
C VAL A 34 -10.81 2.40 6.81
N TRP A 35 -11.60 1.63 7.56
CA TRP A 35 -11.34 1.30 8.97
C TRP A 35 -10.96 -0.15 9.21
N GLU A 36 -10.82 -0.94 8.15
CA GLU A 36 -10.40 -2.33 8.26
C GLU A 36 -9.04 -2.43 8.93
N ARG A 37 -8.91 -3.38 9.85
CA ARG A 37 -7.69 -3.52 10.66
C ARG A 37 -6.87 -4.72 10.24
N ASP A 38 -7.46 -5.88 10.11
CA ASP A 38 -6.76 -7.12 9.80
C ASP A 38 -7.77 -8.21 9.43
N CYS A 39 -7.29 -9.43 9.23
CA CYS A 39 -8.13 -10.59 8.93
C CYS A 39 -8.72 -11.27 10.19
N SER A 40 -8.85 -10.58 11.33
CA SER A 40 -9.42 -11.17 12.56
C SER A 40 -10.93 -11.37 12.50
N LYS A 41 -11.62 -10.59 11.67
CA LYS A 41 -13.07 -10.66 11.46
C LYS A 41 -13.39 -10.91 9.97
N PRO A 42 -13.16 -12.13 9.48
CA PRO A 42 -13.44 -12.43 8.08
C PRO A 42 -14.95 -12.35 7.81
N ASN A 43 -15.34 -11.82 6.65
CA ASN A 43 -16.72 -11.93 6.19
C ASN A 43 -16.99 -13.35 5.64
N PRO A 44 -18.26 -13.75 5.48
CA PRO A 44 -18.59 -14.96 4.74
C PRO A 44 -17.97 -14.96 3.34
N LYS A 45 -17.52 -16.15 2.89
CA LYS A 45 -16.72 -16.31 1.67
C LYS A 45 -17.40 -15.74 0.43
N HIS A 46 -18.71 -15.95 0.29
CA HIS A 46 -19.49 -15.51 -0.88
C HIS A 46 -19.58 -13.98 -1.01
N ILE A 47 -19.37 -13.25 0.08
CA ILE A 47 -19.47 -11.78 0.10
C ILE A 47 -18.09 -11.11 0.02
N GLN A 48 -17.02 -11.83 0.36
CA GLN A 48 -15.71 -11.23 0.65
C GLN A 48 -15.17 -10.40 -0.52
N LEU A 49 -15.31 -10.88 -1.76
CA LEU A 49 -14.91 -10.13 -2.96
C LEU A 49 -15.73 -8.84 -3.12
N THR A 50 -17.06 -8.93 -2.96
CA THR A 50 -17.98 -7.78 -3.05
C THR A 50 -17.66 -6.74 -1.98
N TYR A 51 -17.34 -7.19 -0.77
CA TYR A 51 -16.96 -6.33 0.34
C TYR A 51 -15.66 -5.57 0.07
N ILE A 52 -14.61 -6.27 -0.37
CA ILE A 52 -13.32 -5.63 -0.72
C ILE A 52 -13.52 -4.65 -1.89
N LYS A 53 -14.30 -5.03 -2.91
CA LYS A 53 -14.63 -4.16 -4.04
C LYS A 53 -15.42 -2.92 -3.62
N PHE A 54 -16.32 -3.04 -2.65
CA PHE A 54 -17.07 -1.91 -2.10
C PHE A 54 -16.14 -0.89 -1.43
N LEU A 55 -15.21 -1.37 -0.59
CA LEU A 55 -14.26 -0.52 0.13
C LEU A 55 -13.29 0.22 -0.79
N TYR A 56 -12.65 -0.51 -1.71
CA TYR A 56 -11.51 0.01 -2.47
C TYR A 56 -11.83 0.35 -3.92
N GLY A 57 -12.98 -0.07 -4.43
CA GLY A 57 -13.37 0.16 -5.82
C GLY A 57 -13.44 1.66 -6.17
N GLY A 58 -12.67 2.04 -7.19
CA GLY A 58 -12.59 3.41 -7.70
C GLY A 58 -11.69 4.34 -6.87
N CYS A 59 -11.00 3.82 -5.86
CA CYS A 59 -10.11 4.58 -5.00
C CYS A 59 -8.70 4.69 -5.59
N THR A 60 -8.05 5.81 -5.32
CA THR A 60 -6.64 6.06 -5.65
C THR A 60 -5.82 6.29 -4.38
N HIS A 61 -6.42 6.90 -3.35
CA HIS A 61 -5.76 7.19 -2.08
C HIS A 61 -6.60 6.57 -0.96
N ILE A 62 -5.97 5.74 -0.12
CA ILE A 62 -6.63 5.12 1.02
C ILE A 62 -6.26 5.90 2.28
N ILE A 63 -7.25 6.53 2.90
CA ILE A 63 -7.11 7.17 4.21
C ILE A 63 -7.41 6.13 5.27
N GLY A 64 -6.36 5.53 5.82
CA GLY A 64 -6.44 4.35 6.68
C GLY A 64 -5.70 3.17 6.03
N ASN A 65 -6.25 1.97 6.17
CA ASN A 65 -5.52 0.75 5.83
C ASN A 65 -6.06 0.09 4.57
N LEU A 66 -5.17 -0.52 3.79
CA LEU A 66 -5.53 -1.45 2.72
C LEU A 66 -5.42 -2.88 3.24
N VAL A 67 -6.55 -3.47 3.59
CA VAL A 67 -6.66 -4.82 4.14
C VAL A 67 -7.32 -5.74 3.11
N ILE A 68 -6.58 -6.74 2.64
CA ILE A 68 -7.02 -7.74 1.66
C ILE A 68 -6.95 -9.12 2.33
N CYS A 69 -8.13 -9.66 2.62
CA CYS A 69 -8.29 -10.92 3.35
C CYS A 69 -9.23 -11.88 2.63
N GLY A 70 -9.03 -13.19 2.83
CA GLY A 70 -10.05 -14.20 2.53
C GLY A 70 -10.46 -14.30 1.07
N LEU A 71 -9.66 -13.81 0.12
CA LEU A 71 -9.95 -13.97 -1.30
C LEU A 71 -9.71 -15.42 -1.70
N GLU A 72 -10.71 -16.04 -2.32
CA GLU A 72 -10.66 -17.41 -2.82
C GLU A 72 -10.75 -17.44 -4.35
N LYS A 73 -10.27 -18.54 -4.92
CA LYS A 73 -10.49 -18.85 -6.34
C LYS A 73 -11.97 -19.12 -6.59
N LEU A 74 -12.43 -18.80 -7.79
CA LEU A 74 -13.76 -19.16 -8.27
C LEU A 74 -13.89 -20.68 -8.40
N GLU A 75 -15.11 -21.19 -8.54
CA GLU A 75 -15.40 -22.64 -8.64
C GLU A 75 -14.65 -23.34 -9.79
N ASN A 76 -14.38 -22.60 -10.87
CA ASN A 76 -13.61 -23.06 -12.03
C ASN A 76 -12.08 -23.05 -11.80
N GLY A 77 -11.62 -22.69 -10.60
CA GLY A 77 -10.21 -22.61 -10.21
C GLY A 77 -9.48 -21.33 -10.64
N SER A 78 -10.13 -20.36 -11.29
CA SER A 78 -9.50 -19.09 -11.66
C SER A 78 -9.54 -18.08 -10.51
N ASP A 79 -8.60 -17.14 -10.50
CA ASP A 79 -8.68 -16.00 -9.58
C ASP A 79 -9.86 -15.08 -9.96
N PRO A 80 -10.51 -14.42 -8.99
CA PRO A 80 -11.52 -13.41 -9.26
C PRO A 80 -10.89 -12.14 -9.88
N ASP A 81 -11.72 -11.31 -10.52
CA ASP A 81 -11.28 -10.01 -11.03
C ASP A 81 -10.97 -9.03 -9.89
N LEU A 82 -9.69 -8.68 -9.75
CA LEU A 82 -9.17 -7.73 -8.77
C LEU A 82 -8.71 -6.40 -9.41
N SER A 83 -9.06 -6.14 -10.68
CA SER A 83 -8.66 -4.93 -11.42
C SER A 83 -9.06 -3.62 -10.75
N PHE A 84 -10.09 -3.66 -9.89
CA PHE A 84 -10.52 -2.50 -9.12
C PHE A 84 -9.46 -1.97 -8.13
N LEU A 85 -8.42 -2.76 -7.82
CA LEU A 85 -7.28 -2.38 -6.99
C LEU A 85 -6.18 -1.64 -7.76
N GLU A 86 -6.15 -1.73 -9.09
CA GLU A 86 -5.00 -1.32 -9.91
C GLU A 86 -4.67 0.17 -9.82
N LYS A 87 -5.65 1.00 -9.46
CA LYS A 87 -5.53 2.46 -9.41
C LYS A 87 -5.08 3.00 -8.05
N ILE A 88 -4.93 2.15 -7.04
CA ILE A 88 -4.50 2.59 -5.71
C ILE A 88 -3.02 3.00 -5.77
N GLU A 89 -2.72 4.22 -5.35
CA GLU A 89 -1.39 4.83 -5.43
C GLU A 89 -0.77 5.13 -4.05
N ASP A 90 -1.58 5.49 -3.06
CA ASP A 90 -1.13 5.89 -1.72
C ASP A 90 -2.02 5.27 -0.63
N VAL A 91 -1.40 4.79 0.44
CA VAL A 91 -2.06 4.24 1.64
C VAL A 91 -1.48 4.90 2.87
N SER A 92 -2.31 5.62 3.63
CA SER A 92 -1.83 6.42 4.77
C SER A 92 -1.55 5.61 6.04
N GLY A 93 -2.26 4.51 6.25
CA GLY A 93 -1.97 3.54 7.29
C GLY A 93 -1.02 2.45 6.78
N TYR A 94 -1.40 1.20 6.98
CA TYR A 94 -0.63 0.04 6.53
C TYR A 94 -1.38 -0.79 5.48
N VAL A 95 -0.64 -1.66 4.81
CA VAL A 95 -1.16 -2.68 3.89
C VAL A 95 -1.08 -4.04 4.59
N TYR A 96 -2.21 -4.73 4.70
CA TYR A 96 -2.30 -6.07 5.27
C TYR A 96 -2.88 -7.03 4.22
N ILE A 97 -2.10 -8.02 3.81
CA ILE A 97 -2.51 -9.04 2.85
C ILE A 97 -2.37 -10.40 3.53
N GLY A 98 -3.48 -11.04 3.86
CA GLY A 98 -3.41 -12.33 4.53
C GLY A 98 -4.61 -13.24 4.35
N GLN A 99 -4.39 -14.53 4.61
CA GLN A 99 -5.43 -15.56 4.49
C GLN A 99 -6.08 -15.63 3.10
N ASN A 100 -5.30 -15.35 2.04
CA ASN A 100 -5.79 -15.42 0.66
C ASN A 100 -5.36 -16.73 -0.01
N SER A 101 -6.26 -17.30 -0.82
CA SER A 101 -6.07 -18.54 -1.59
C SER A 101 -6.00 -18.31 -3.11
N VAL A 102 -6.14 -17.05 -3.55
CA VAL A 102 -5.89 -16.64 -4.94
C VAL A 102 -4.40 -16.75 -5.27
N LYS A 103 -4.08 -16.87 -6.56
CA LYS A 103 -2.72 -17.00 -7.07
C LYS A 103 -1.99 -15.66 -7.11
N THR A 104 -2.68 -14.59 -7.53
CA THR A 104 -2.08 -13.27 -7.74
C THR A 104 -2.88 -12.16 -7.08
N ILE A 105 -2.18 -11.23 -6.42
CA ILE A 105 -2.73 -9.91 -6.06
C ILE A 105 -1.83 -8.85 -6.68
N SER A 106 -2.44 -7.91 -7.40
CA SER A 106 -1.72 -6.87 -8.13
C SER A 106 -2.14 -5.47 -7.68
N LEU A 107 -1.15 -4.66 -7.31
CA LEU A 107 -1.27 -3.25 -6.96
C LEU A 107 -0.22 -2.45 -7.78
N PRO A 108 -0.29 -2.49 -9.12
CA PRO A 108 0.78 -2.00 -9.99
C PRO A 108 1.01 -0.49 -9.90
N SER A 109 0.02 0.27 -9.40
CA SER A 109 0.11 1.73 -9.24
C SER A 109 0.46 2.16 -7.81
N LEU A 110 0.52 1.25 -6.83
CA LEU A 110 0.81 1.61 -5.44
C LEU A 110 2.25 2.14 -5.36
N LYS A 111 2.42 3.43 -5.05
CA LYS A 111 3.70 4.13 -5.00
C LYS A 111 4.26 4.19 -3.59
N VAL A 112 3.37 4.43 -2.61
CA VAL A 112 3.74 4.73 -1.22
C VAL A 112 2.84 4.01 -0.23
N ILE A 113 3.46 3.53 0.86
CA ILE A 113 2.77 3.18 2.10
C ILE A 113 3.34 4.07 3.21
N ARG A 114 2.50 4.92 3.79
CA ARG A 114 2.95 5.90 4.80
C ARG A 114 3.22 5.23 6.15
N GLY A 115 2.43 4.22 6.50
CA GLY A 115 2.61 3.47 7.74
C GLY A 115 2.24 4.28 8.97
N GLU A 116 1.31 5.22 8.92
CA GLU A 116 0.94 6.06 10.06
C GLU A 116 -0.58 6.01 10.34
N PRO A 117 -1.05 5.15 11.29
CA PRO A 117 -0.26 4.27 12.16
C PRO A 117 0.17 2.97 11.45
N GLY A 118 1.14 2.26 12.03
CA GLY A 118 1.50 0.89 11.62
C GLY A 118 0.67 -0.18 12.34
N TYR A 119 0.64 -1.39 11.78
CA TYR A 119 -0.01 -2.55 12.37
C TYR A 119 0.86 -3.20 13.43
N ARG A 120 0.34 -3.36 14.66
CA ARG A 120 1.06 -4.05 15.73
C ARG A 120 1.04 -5.56 15.49
N ILE A 121 2.20 -6.15 15.26
CA ILE A 121 2.35 -7.59 15.07
C ILE A 121 3.61 -8.08 15.77
N MET A 122 3.49 -9.20 16.50
CA MET A 122 4.56 -9.67 17.38
C MET A 122 5.00 -8.54 18.35
N ASN A 123 6.28 -8.18 18.34
CA ASN A 123 6.86 -7.10 19.14
C ASN A 123 7.28 -5.90 18.28
N THR A 124 6.70 -5.74 17.09
CA THR A 124 6.97 -4.60 16.19
C THR A 124 5.67 -3.94 15.69
N SER A 125 5.83 -2.86 14.94
CA SER A 125 4.81 -2.18 14.15
C SER A 125 5.21 -2.24 12.68
N ALA A 126 4.30 -2.66 11.81
CA ALA A 126 4.56 -2.91 10.40
C ALA A 126 3.66 -2.06 9.48
N ALA A 127 4.24 -1.50 8.42
CA ALA A 127 3.51 -0.84 7.35
C ALA A 127 3.06 -1.80 6.25
N LEU A 128 3.75 -2.94 6.08
CA LEU A 128 3.35 -3.99 5.14
C LEU A 128 3.38 -5.34 5.85
N VAL A 129 2.23 -6.01 5.88
CA VAL A 129 2.09 -7.35 6.47
C VAL A 129 1.60 -8.32 5.41
N ILE A 130 2.39 -9.35 5.13
CA ILE A 130 2.03 -10.44 4.23
C ILE A 130 2.00 -11.73 5.03
N SER A 131 0.81 -12.28 5.29
CA SER A 131 0.68 -13.37 6.27
C SER A 131 -0.30 -14.47 5.86
N ARG A 132 0.13 -15.74 5.90
CA ARG A 132 -0.73 -16.92 5.68
C ARG A 132 -1.43 -16.91 4.31
N ASN A 133 -0.69 -16.66 3.25
CA ASN A 133 -1.24 -16.67 1.89
C ASN A 133 -0.78 -17.88 1.08
N SER A 134 -1.62 -18.29 0.12
CA SER A 134 -1.28 -19.21 -0.96
C SER A 134 -0.93 -18.49 -2.28
N LEU A 135 -0.64 -17.19 -2.18
CA LEU A 135 -0.23 -16.36 -3.32
C LEU A 135 1.07 -16.87 -3.93
N GLU A 136 1.16 -16.83 -5.25
CA GLU A 136 2.41 -17.01 -5.99
C GLU A 136 3.04 -15.67 -6.35
N ILE A 137 2.23 -14.67 -6.72
CA ILE A 137 2.71 -13.35 -7.15
C ILE A 137 2.01 -12.25 -6.36
N LEU A 138 2.82 -11.33 -5.81
CA LEU A 138 2.37 -10.07 -5.27
C LEU A 138 3.04 -8.93 -6.04
N ASP A 139 2.28 -8.27 -6.92
CA ASP A 139 2.81 -7.25 -7.81
C ASP A 139 2.71 -5.84 -7.19
N LEU A 140 3.81 -5.38 -6.60
CA LEU A 140 3.98 -4.02 -6.07
C LEU A 140 5.01 -3.21 -6.88
N ARG A 141 5.10 -3.42 -8.20
CA ARG A 141 6.15 -2.84 -9.08
C ARG A 141 6.38 -1.33 -8.98
N SER A 142 5.38 -0.55 -8.55
CA SER A 142 5.51 0.90 -8.41
C SER A 142 5.86 1.35 -6.99
N LEU A 143 5.88 0.44 -6.02
CA LEU A 143 6.17 0.74 -4.63
C LEU A 143 7.65 1.13 -4.52
N THR A 144 7.85 2.39 -4.15
CA THR A 144 9.18 3.02 -4.10
C THR A 144 9.46 3.69 -2.77
N ALA A 145 8.45 3.80 -1.89
CA ALA A 145 8.63 4.27 -0.53
C ALA A 145 7.71 3.58 0.48
N ILE A 146 8.29 3.22 1.62
CA ILE A 146 7.57 2.96 2.88
C ILE A 146 8.10 3.95 3.91
N GLN A 147 7.25 4.90 4.31
CA GLN A 147 7.68 6.08 5.07
C GLN A 147 8.00 5.76 6.53
N ARG A 148 7.17 4.92 7.17
CA ARG A 148 7.38 4.49 8.56
C ARG A 148 7.15 3.01 8.72
N ASN A 149 7.65 2.46 9.83
CA ASN A 149 7.42 1.09 10.29
C ASN A 149 8.04 -0.01 9.41
N ASP A 150 8.02 -1.23 9.95
CA ASP A 150 8.68 -2.41 9.39
C ASP A 150 7.84 -3.10 8.31
N ILE A 151 8.42 -4.14 7.70
CA ILE A 151 7.73 -5.09 6.84
C ILE A 151 7.78 -6.46 7.52
N VAL A 152 6.64 -7.14 7.57
CA VAL A 152 6.53 -8.46 8.20
C VAL A 152 5.94 -9.43 7.19
N ALA A 153 6.67 -10.50 6.88
CA ALA A 153 6.20 -11.58 6.00
C ALA A 153 6.30 -12.93 6.69
N LEU A 154 5.16 -13.58 6.92
CA LEU A 154 5.05 -14.81 7.71
C LEU A 154 4.19 -15.85 6.98
N ASN A 155 4.61 -17.11 6.93
CA ASN A 155 3.80 -18.21 6.37
C ASN A 155 3.24 -17.94 4.95
N ASN A 156 4.10 -17.68 3.96
CA ASN A 156 3.69 -17.50 2.55
C ASN A 156 4.44 -18.49 1.65
N GLN A 157 4.14 -19.78 1.78
CA GLN A 157 4.98 -20.87 1.26
C GLN A 157 5.13 -20.83 -0.27
N PHE A 158 4.13 -20.31 -0.95
CA PHE A 158 4.05 -20.26 -2.41
C PHE A 158 4.53 -18.92 -2.98
N LEU A 159 4.77 -17.89 -2.14
CA LEU A 159 5.05 -16.54 -2.61
C LEU A 159 6.43 -16.44 -3.25
N CYS A 160 6.45 -16.11 -4.53
CA CYS A 160 7.67 -15.95 -5.32
C CYS A 160 8.11 -14.48 -5.35
N ASN A 161 9.39 -14.27 -5.70
CA ASN A 161 9.96 -12.96 -6.01
C ASN A 161 9.69 -11.86 -4.96
N PHE A 162 9.78 -12.21 -3.67
CA PHE A 162 9.53 -11.28 -2.57
C PHE A 162 10.69 -11.18 -1.57
N GLY A 163 11.15 -12.31 -1.02
CA GLY A 163 12.12 -12.31 0.08
C GLY A 163 13.55 -11.91 -0.31
N PHE A 164 14.02 -12.28 -1.51
CA PHE A 164 15.43 -12.14 -1.94
C PHE A 164 15.62 -11.36 -3.24
N THR A 165 14.53 -11.09 -3.95
CA THR A 165 14.54 -10.33 -5.21
C THR A 165 14.07 -8.90 -5.00
N ILE A 166 13.86 -8.46 -3.76
CA ILE A 166 13.53 -7.07 -3.43
C ILE A 166 14.64 -6.51 -2.56
N ASP A 167 15.22 -5.39 -2.99
CA ASP A 167 16.13 -4.57 -2.19
C ASP A 167 15.28 -3.63 -1.32
N TRP A 168 14.92 -4.08 -0.12
CA TRP A 168 14.08 -3.31 0.80
C TRP A 168 14.73 -1.99 1.23
N GLU A 169 16.06 -1.91 1.23
CA GLU A 169 16.78 -0.67 1.55
C GLU A 169 16.54 0.44 0.51
N GLN A 170 16.08 0.08 -0.69
CA GLN A 170 15.65 1.02 -1.73
C GLN A 170 14.25 1.58 -1.51
N ILE A 171 13.45 0.94 -0.66
CA ILE A 171 12.04 1.27 -0.41
C ILE A 171 11.87 1.97 0.94
N PHE A 172 12.63 1.61 1.97
CA PHE A 172 12.55 2.31 3.25
C PHE A 172 12.97 3.77 3.14
N GLU A 173 12.24 4.68 3.79
CA GLU A 173 12.67 6.06 3.94
C GLU A 173 13.89 6.15 4.85
N ASP A 174 13.88 5.49 6.02
CA ASP A 174 14.98 5.50 6.99
C ASP A 174 15.47 4.08 7.28
N ASN A 175 16.52 3.66 6.55
CA ASN A 175 17.16 2.34 6.67
C ASN A 175 17.73 2.06 8.09
N ARG A 176 17.87 3.08 8.93
CA ARG A 176 18.36 2.91 10.32
C ARG A 176 17.25 2.52 11.29
N LYS A 177 15.98 2.69 10.92
CA LYS A 177 14.82 2.50 11.80
C LYS A 177 13.81 1.50 11.29
N GLN A 178 13.96 1.05 10.04
CA GLN A 178 13.05 0.13 9.39
C GLN A 178 13.77 -1.16 9.03
N MET A 179 13.06 -2.27 9.13
CA MET A 179 13.59 -3.57 8.73
C MET A 179 12.54 -4.46 8.05
N PHE A 180 13.03 -5.37 7.21
CA PHE A 180 12.24 -6.49 6.72
C PHE A 180 12.42 -7.69 7.66
N ILE A 181 11.29 -8.19 8.18
CA ILE A 181 11.23 -9.32 9.12
C ILE A 181 10.58 -10.51 8.40
N PRO A 182 11.39 -11.46 7.89
CA PRO A 182 10.89 -12.68 7.28
C PRO A 182 10.52 -13.74 8.33
N ASP A 183 9.92 -14.84 7.88
CA ASP A 183 9.66 -16.00 8.71
C ASP A 183 10.98 -16.67 9.14
N ARG A 184 11.34 -16.51 10.43
CA ARG A 184 12.61 -17.00 10.98
C ARG A 184 12.58 -18.47 11.40
N LYS A 185 11.40 -19.03 11.64
CA LYS A 185 11.25 -20.34 12.29
C LYS A 185 11.00 -21.47 11.29
N GLU A 186 10.38 -21.15 10.16
CA GLU A 186 10.05 -22.14 9.15
C GLU A 186 10.46 -21.58 7.78
N LYS A 187 10.98 -22.43 6.88
CA LYS A 187 11.31 -22.04 5.48
C LYS A 187 10.01 -21.84 4.67
N THR A 188 9.04 -21.11 5.21
CA THR A 188 7.65 -21.00 4.75
C THR A 188 7.39 -19.71 4.01
N VAL A 189 8.37 -18.86 3.77
CA VAL A 189 8.33 -17.91 2.66
C VAL A 189 9.26 -18.47 1.60
N SER A 190 8.79 -18.70 0.37
CA SER A 190 9.69 -19.17 -0.68
C SER A 190 10.74 -18.10 -0.92
N HIS A 191 11.92 -18.37 -0.38
CA HIS A 191 13.04 -17.46 -0.35
C HIS A 191 13.76 -17.40 -1.73
N ALA A 192 13.44 -18.26 -2.70
CA ALA A 192 14.21 -18.36 -3.95
C ALA A 192 13.40 -18.53 -5.26
N GLY A 193 12.07 -18.36 -5.25
CA GLY A 193 11.24 -18.45 -6.47
C GLY A 193 10.29 -19.65 -6.47
N CYS A 194 9.49 -19.79 -7.53
CA CYS A 194 8.31 -20.67 -7.57
C CYS A 194 8.60 -22.18 -7.71
N ASP A 195 9.86 -22.63 -7.67
CA ASP A 195 10.12 -24.06 -7.85
C ASP A 195 10.00 -24.85 -6.54
N ILE A 196 8.77 -25.28 -6.27
CA ILE A 196 8.45 -26.14 -5.12
C ILE A 196 8.99 -27.57 -5.35
N ALA A 197 9.25 -27.96 -6.60
CA ALA A 197 9.79 -29.27 -6.95
C ALA A 197 11.30 -29.37 -6.70
N LEU A 198 12.03 -28.25 -6.70
CA LEU A 198 13.44 -28.18 -6.33
C LEU A 198 13.63 -28.13 -4.80
N ARG A 199 13.20 -29.18 -4.11
CA ARG A 199 13.71 -29.49 -2.74
C ARG A 199 15.18 -29.89 -2.74
N LYS A 200 15.82 -30.03 -3.91
CA LYS A 200 17.26 -30.17 -4.01
C LYS A 200 17.90 -28.80 -3.99
N TYR A 201 18.77 -28.61 -3.00
CA TYR A 201 19.74 -27.53 -2.89
C TYR A 201 20.74 -27.64 -4.05
N THR A 202 20.31 -27.38 -5.28
CA THR A 202 21.22 -27.22 -6.41
C THR A 202 21.69 -25.78 -6.41
N ASP A 203 23.00 -25.59 -6.53
CA ASP A 203 23.68 -24.29 -6.53
C ASP A 203 23.25 -23.35 -7.69
N ASP A 204 22.37 -23.82 -8.57
CA ASP A 204 21.68 -23.03 -9.60
C ASP A 204 20.55 -22.19 -8.99
N ARG A 205 20.92 -21.30 -8.06
CA ARG A 205 20.05 -20.29 -7.42
C ARG A 205 19.56 -19.21 -8.41
N THR A 206 19.80 -19.42 -9.70
CA THR A 206 19.63 -18.45 -10.80
C THR A 206 18.45 -18.75 -11.73
N LYS A 207 17.74 -19.88 -11.59
CA LYS A 207 16.78 -20.31 -12.62
C LYS A 207 15.33 -19.86 -12.48
N HIS A 208 14.97 -19.22 -11.36
CA HIS A 208 13.75 -18.40 -11.24
C HIS A 208 14.13 -16.94 -11.02
N SER A 209 15.06 -16.46 -11.85
CA SER A 209 15.55 -15.09 -11.82
C SER A 209 14.50 -14.11 -12.33
N CYS A 210 14.61 -12.87 -11.85
CA CYS A 210 14.02 -11.73 -12.50
C CYS A 210 14.30 -11.71 -14.01
N HIS A 211 13.44 -11.02 -14.77
CA HIS A 211 13.69 -10.79 -16.19
C HIS A 211 15.09 -10.18 -16.41
N GLY A 212 15.75 -10.51 -17.52
CA GLY A 212 17.12 -10.06 -17.81
C GLY A 212 17.29 -8.54 -17.96
N SER A 213 16.19 -7.80 -18.10
CA SER A 213 16.19 -6.33 -18.10
C SER A 213 16.19 -5.70 -16.70
N CYS A 214 16.01 -6.50 -15.64
CA CYS A 214 15.94 -5.98 -14.29
C CYS A 214 17.30 -5.54 -13.76
N PRO A 215 17.34 -4.56 -12.85
CA PRO A 215 18.59 -4.13 -12.24
C PRO A 215 19.31 -5.30 -11.57
N VAL A 216 20.60 -5.42 -11.85
CA VAL A 216 21.49 -6.41 -11.22
C VAL A 216 22.49 -5.68 -10.34
N VAL A 217 22.48 -5.97 -9.04
CA VAL A 217 23.46 -5.44 -8.07
C VAL A 217 24.14 -6.62 -7.41
N ASN A 218 25.48 -6.64 -7.40
CA ASN A 218 26.29 -7.72 -6.82
C ASN A 218 25.87 -9.12 -7.32
N GLY A 219 25.57 -9.24 -8.62
CA GLY A 219 25.18 -10.50 -9.26
C GLY A 219 23.75 -10.97 -8.95
N ARG A 220 22.91 -10.16 -8.31
CA ARG A 220 21.49 -10.48 -8.01
C ARG A 220 20.55 -9.55 -8.75
N GLY A 221 19.53 -10.11 -9.39
CA GLY A 221 18.45 -9.35 -10.04
C GLY A 221 17.33 -8.99 -9.06
N TYR A 222 16.74 -7.80 -9.24
CA TYR A 222 15.69 -7.28 -8.37
C TYR A 222 14.35 -7.04 -9.08
N CYS A 223 13.28 -7.66 -8.60
CA CYS A 223 11.95 -7.66 -9.20
C CYS A 223 10.88 -8.17 -8.22
N TRP A 224 9.64 -7.76 -8.50
CA TRP A 224 8.40 -8.23 -7.89
C TRP A 224 7.81 -9.47 -8.58
N GLY A 225 8.43 -9.92 -9.68
CA GLY A 225 7.98 -11.06 -10.47
C GLY A 225 8.79 -11.26 -11.75
N PRO A 226 8.44 -12.26 -12.56
CA PRO A 226 9.30 -12.73 -13.66
C PRO A 226 9.27 -11.87 -14.93
N LYS A 227 8.31 -10.93 -15.03
CA LYS A 227 8.10 -10.13 -16.25
C LYS A 227 8.98 -8.87 -16.29
N PRO A 228 9.37 -8.34 -17.47
CA PRO A 228 10.18 -7.13 -17.59
C PRO A 228 9.57 -5.91 -16.89
N GLU A 229 8.25 -5.79 -16.90
CA GLU A 229 7.52 -4.69 -16.26
C GLU A 229 7.46 -4.81 -14.72
N MET A 230 7.90 -5.93 -14.16
CA MET A 230 7.92 -6.19 -12.71
C MET A 230 9.30 -5.95 -12.08
N CYS A 231 10.26 -5.38 -12.81
CA CYS A 231 11.55 -5.02 -12.26
C CYS A 231 11.42 -3.98 -11.14
N GLN A 232 12.21 -4.14 -10.07
CA GLN A 232 12.20 -3.17 -8.97
C GLN A 232 12.81 -1.83 -9.44
N LYS A 233 12.14 -0.72 -9.11
CA LYS A 233 12.66 0.62 -9.34
C LYS A 233 13.69 0.97 -8.25
N MET A 234 14.95 1.12 -8.63
CA MET A 234 16.08 1.46 -7.74
C MET A 234 16.32 2.96 -7.78
N LEU A 235 15.67 3.75 -6.91
CA LEU A 235 15.60 5.21 -7.04
C LEU A 235 16.46 5.99 -6.04
N LYS A 236 17.10 5.32 -5.08
CA LYS A 236 18.04 5.98 -4.18
C LYS A 236 19.35 6.33 -4.90
N CYS A 237 19.97 7.43 -4.50
CA CYS A 237 21.25 7.86 -5.06
C CYS A 237 22.36 6.88 -4.68
N ALA A 238 23.33 6.66 -5.58
CA ALA A 238 24.47 5.78 -5.32
C ALA A 238 25.37 6.31 -4.18
N ASN A 239 25.59 7.63 -4.13
CA ASN A 239 26.51 8.27 -3.18
C ASN A 239 25.85 8.62 -1.83
N ASN A 240 24.51 8.68 -1.78
CA ASN A 240 23.76 8.98 -0.57
C ASN A 240 22.42 8.23 -0.58
N PRO A 241 22.36 7.04 0.02
CA PRO A 241 21.15 6.24 0.11
C PRO A 241 20.03 6.84 0.99
N ASP A 242 20.27 7.95 1.69
CA ASP A 242 19.18 8.66 2.39
C ASP A 242 18.38 9.56 1.43
N ASN A 243 18.89 9.80 0.22
CA ASN A 243 18.26 10.65 -0.80
C ASN A 243 17.88 9.87 -2.07
N TYR A 244 16.92 10.41 -2.82
CA TYR A 244 16.53 9.90 -4.13
C TYR A 244 17.17 10.68 -5.28
N CYS A 245 17.41 10.00 -6.39
CA CYS A 245 17.98 10.58 -7.61
C CYS A 245 17.12 10.26 -8.84
N LEU A 246 17.21 11.11 -9.85
CA LEU A 246 16.55 10.92 -11.14
C LEU A 246 17.08 9.64 -11.80
N GLY A 247 16.27 8.58 -11.96
CA GLY A 247 16.80 7.29 -12.44
C GLY A 247 17.76 6.59 -11.44
N GLY A 248 17.75 7.01 -10.18
CA GLY A 248 18.47 6.39 -9.07
C GLY A 248 19.97 6.28 -9.27
N ARG A 249 20.52 5.07 -9.12
CA ARG A 249 21.98 4.83 -9.14
C ARG A 249 22.67 5.21 -10.45
N ALA A 250 21.92 5.32 -11.55
CA ALA A 250 22.49 5.65 -12.86
C ALA A 250 22.82 7.15 -13.01
N THR A 251 22.33 8.01 -12.11
CA THR A 251 22.59 9.45 -12.17
C THR A 251 22.98 10.00 -10.82
N THR A 252 23.51 11.23 -10.83
CA THR A 252 23.84 11.99 -9.62
C THR A 252 22.89 13.15 -9.38
N GLN A 253 21.83 13.31 -10.19
CA GLN A 253 20.91 14.45 -10.06
C GLN A 253 19.88 14.15 -8.96
N PRO A 254 19.94 14.82 -7.79
CA PRO A 254 19.05 14.53 -6.68
C PRO A 254 17.63 15.05 -6.97
N CYS A 255 16.64 14.35 -6.42
CA CYS A 255 15.28 14.85 -6.32
C CYS A 255 15.19 15.96 -5.26
N LEU A 256 14.11 16.75 -5.29
CA LEU A 256 13.84 17.71 -4.22
C LEU A 256 13.57 16.98 -2.90
N GLU A 257 13.90 17.62 -1.78
CA GLU A 257 13.77 17.07 -0.42
C GLU A 257 12.33 16.64 -0.08
N GLU A 258 11.35 17.34 -0.64
CA GLU A 258 9.92 17.05 -0.45
C GLU A 258 9.40 15.90 -1.33
N CYS A 259 10.25 15.28 -2.15
CA CYS A 259 9.90 14.07 -2.88
C CYS A 259 10.06 12.81 -2.02
N LEU A 260 9.08 11.91 -2.10
CA LEU A 260 9.10 10.59 -1.49
C LEU A 260 9.08 9.52 -2.59
N GLY A 261 9.93 8.50 -2.46
CA GLY A 261 10.05 7.42 -3.45
C GLY A 261 10.68 7.86 -4.77
N GLY A 262 11.29 9.05 -4.83
CA GLY A 262 12.00 9.57 -5.99
C GLY A 262 11.20 10.51 -6.90
N CYS A 263 11.81 10.82 -8.03
CA CYS A 263 11.32 11.79 -9.01
C CYS A 263 11.48 11.24 -10.43
N GLU A 264 10.74 11.81 -11.38
CA GLU A 264 10.63 11.29 -12.74
C GLU A 264 11.48 12.07 -13.74
N THR A 265 10.92 13.10 -14.38
CA THR A 265 11.59 13.82 -15.49
C THR A 265 12.46 14.98 -15.04
N ARG A 266 12.23 15.50 -13.83
CA ARG A 266 12.99 16.61 -13.23
C ARG A 266 13.03 16.43 -11.71
N PRO A 267 13.99 17.04 -11.00
CA PRO A 267 14.11 16.93 -9.54
C PRO A 267 12.83 17.17 -8.74
N GLY A 268 11.98 18.12 -9.17
CA GLY A 268 10.73 18.45 -8.50
C GLY A 268 9.49 17.72 -9.02
N ASN A 269 9.62 16.88 -10.04
CA ASN A 269 8.53 16.03 -10.50
C ASN A 269 8.53 14.73 -9.66
N CYS A 270 8.04 14.85 -8.43
CA CYS A 270 8.06 13.78 -7.44
C CYS A 270 7.08 12.65 -7.80
N ARG A 271 7.43 11.40 -7.47
CA ARG A 271 6.50 10.26 -7.55
C ARG A 271 5.37 10.36 -6.52
N ALA A 272 5.71 10.84 -5.33
CA ALA A 272 4.79 11.20 -4.26
C ALA A 272 5.40 12.32 -3.41
N CYS A 273 4.55 13.04 -2.67
CA CYS A 273 5.02 14.08 -1.74
C CYS A 273 5.32 13.50 -0.38
N LYS A 274 6.45 13.88 0.21
CA LYS A 274 6.85 13.45 1.56
C LYS A 274 5.89 13.95 2.64
N HIS A 275 5.46 15.21 2.55
CA HIS A 275 4.55 15.83 3.51
C HIS A 275 3.20 16.20 2.90
N ALA A 276 3.15 17.18 2.00
CA ALA A 276 1.90 17.61 1.39
C ALA A 276 2.02 17.94 -0.10
N MET A 277 0.96 17.62 -0.86
CA MET A 277 0.79 18.05 -2.25
C MET A 277 0.02 19.37 -2.32
N ASN A 278 0.60 20.37 -2.98
CA ASN A 278 -0.01 21.66 -3.24
C ASN A 278 0.11 22.03 -4.72
N ASP A 279 -1.01 22.05 -5.46
CA ASP A 279 -1.05 22.40 -6.89
C ASP A 279 -0.03 21.61 -7.74
N GLY A 280 0.08 20.31 -7.47
CA GLY A 280 0.99 19.40 -8.17
C GLY A 280 2.47 19.54 -7.77
N LYS A 281 2.79 20.32 -6.72
CA LYS A 281 4.14 20.42 -6.13
C LYS A 281 4.14 19.87 -4.71
N CYS A 282 5.26 19.31 -4.30
CA CYS A 282 5.45 18.85 -2.94
C CYS A 282 5.99 19.98 -2.06
N VAL A 283 5.36 20.17 -0.91
CA VAL A 283 5.68 21.21 0.08
C VAL A 283 5.74 20.58 1.46
N SER A 284 6.56 21.16 2.34
CA SER A 284 6.71 20.70 3.72
C SER A 284 5.43 20.90 4.56
N GLN A 285 4.64 21.92 4.23
CA GLN A 285 3.36 22.21 4.85
C GLN A 285 2.47 22.99 3.88
N CYS A 286 1.16 22.83 3.99
CA CYS A 286 0.24 23.67 3.23
C CYS A 286 0.33 25.14 3.69
N PRO A 287 0.04 26.09 2.79
CA PRO A 287 0.06 27.51 3.13
C PRO A 287 -0.75 27.81 4.41
N PRO A 288 -0.13 28.41 5.45
CA PRO A 288 -0.78 28.64 6.73
C PRO A 288 -1.82 29.76 6.64
N PRO A 289 -2.77 29.87 7.60
CA PRO A 289 -3.82 30.89 7.57
C PRO A 289 -3.30 32.33 7.78
N LEU A 290 -2.14 32.47 8.43
CA LEU A 290 -1.52 33.77 8.74
C LEU A 290 -0.07 33.80 8.25
N ILE A 291 0.35 34.97 7.76
CA ILE A 291 1.74 35.27 7.36
C ILE A 291 2.20 36.58 7.99
N VAL A 292 3.51 36.79 8.10
CA VAL A 292 4.09 38.05 8.59
C VAL A 292 4.23 39.02 7.41
N SER A 293 3.53 40.16 7.48
CA SER A 293 3.72 41.26 6.53
C SER A 293 4.93 42.10 6.95
N ARG A 294 5.91 42.27 6.06
CA ARG A 294 7.05 43.17 6.29
C ARG A 294 6.66 44.64 6.25
N GLU A 295 5.65 44.98 5.46
CA GLU A 295 5.15 46.36 5.32
C GLU A 295 4.45 46.81 6.60
N GLU A 296 3.58 45.96 7.14
CA GLU A 296 2.79 46.29 8.33
C GLU A 296 3.46 45.85 9.64
N SER A 297 4.58 45.11 9.57
CA SER A 297 5.29 44.51 10.70
C SER A 297 4.38 43.73 11.67
N ARG A 298 3.31 43.11 11.13
CA ARG A 298 2.33 42.32 11.89
C ARG A 298 1.88 41.09 11.12
N THR A 299 1.22 40.17 11.81
CA THR A 299 0.58 39.01 11.18
C THR A 299 -0.69 39.42 10.45
N VAL A 300 -0.81 39.01 9.20
CA VAL A 300 -1.97 39.25 8.33
C VAL A 300 -2.51 37.93 7.79
N ALA A 301 -3.76 37.94 7.32
CA ALA A 301 -4.34 36.78 6.66
C ALA A 301 -3.55 36.41 5.40
N ASN A 302 -3.27 35.12 5.21
CA ASN A 302 -2.59 34.63 4.03
C ASN A 302 -3.60 34.45 2.88
N PRO A 303 -3.50 35.22 1.78
CA PRO A 303 -4.40 35.03 0.63
C PRO A 303 -4.24 33.65 -0.03
N GLU A 304 -3.10 32.99 0.16
CA GLU A 304 -2.80 31.66 -0.39
C GLU A 304 -3.16 30.51 0.57
N PHE A 305 -3.82 30.79 1.70
CA PHE A 305 -4.19 29.77 2.70
C PHE A 305 -4.90 28.56 2.08
N LYS A 306 -4.49 27.36 2.52
CA LYS A 306 -5.16 26.09 2.19
C LYS A 306 -5.27 25.19 3.41
N TYR A 307 -6.34 24.42 3.47
CA TYR A 307 -6.54 23.40 4.51
C TYR A 307 -5.70 22.16 4.21
N ASN A 308 -5.27 21.48 5.28
CA ASN A 308 -4.69 20.14 5.20
C ASN A 308 -5.81 19.10 5.14
N PHE A 309 -6.11 18.57 3.95
CA PHE A 309 -6.84 17.32 3.82
C PHE A 309 -5.84 16.16 3.80
N HIS A 310 -5.48 15.70 5.00
CA HIS A 310 -4.38 14.75 5.18
C HIS A 310 -3.07 15.31 4.60
N ASP A 311 -2.47 14.69 3.59
CA ASP A 311 -1.27 15.08 2.86
C ASP A 311 -1.58 15.89 1.58
N ILE A 312 -2.76 16.51 1.48
CA ILE A 312 -3.18 17.28 0.31
C ILE A 312 -3.68 18.67 0.73
N CYS A 313 -3.14 19.71 0.10
CA CYS A 313 -3.54 21.09 0.30
C CYS A 313 -4.76 21.43 -0.54
N VAL A 314 -5.88 21.76 0.12
CA VAL A 314 -7.17 22.05 -0.53
C VAL A 314 -7.67 23.44 -0.17
N LYS A 315 -8.33 24.11 -1.11
CA LYS A 315 -8.96 25.42 -0.82
C LYS A 315 -10.22 25.24 0.02
N ASN A 316 -10.97 24.17 -0.24
CA ASN A 316 -12.16 23.79 0.51
C ASN A 316 -12.06 22.33 0.95
N CYS A 317 -12.56 22.02 2.15
CA CYS A 317 -12.63 20.64 2.61
C CYS A 317 -13.50 19.79 1.65
N PRO A 318 -13.04 18.60 1.21
CA PRO A 318 -13.76 17.80 0.23
C PRO A 318 -15.13 17.35 0.73
N ALA A 319 -16.12 17.33 -0.17
CA ALA A 319 -17.42 16.77 0.12
C ALA A 319 -17.32 15.24 0.31
N THR A 320 -18.11 14.71 1.25
CA THR A 320 -18.12 13.29 1.60
C THR A 320 -19.34 12.58 1.00
N THR A 321 -19.13 11.47 0.31
CA THR A 321 -20.21 10.53 -0.05
C THR A 321 -20.14 9.33 0.87
N LYS A 322 -21.21 9.11 1.64
CA LYS A 322 -21.37 7.94 2.50
C LYS A 322 -22.09 6.86 1.71
N THR A 323 -21.50 5.68 1.60
CA THR A 323 -22.15 4.50 1.03
C THR A 323 -22.25 3.42 2.08
N GLU A 324 -23.30 2.62 2.01
CA GLU A 324 -23.54 1.49 2.91
C GLU A 324 -23.62 0.22 2.09
N LEU A 325 -22.93 -0.84 2.53
CA LEU A 325 -23.08 -2.15 1.89
C LEU A 325 -24.40 -2.77 2.35
N PRO A 326 -25.27 -3.25 1.45
CA PRO A 326 -26.57 -3.75 1.85
C PRO A 326 -26.46 -4.92 2.85
N GLN A 327 -27.19 -4.82 3.97
CA GLN A 327 -27.09 -5.78 5.08
C GLN A 327 -27.55 -7.20 4.69
N PHE A 328 -28.47 -7.32 3.74
CA PHE A 328 -28.96 -8.62 3.25
C PHE A 328 -27.84 -9.49 2.65
N LEU A 329 -26.75 -8.89 2.17
CA LEU A 329 -25.60 -9.64 1.64
C LEU A 329 -24.87 -10.45 2.72
N PHE A 330 -25.01 -10.07 4.00
CA PHE A 330 -24.36 -10.74 5.13
C PHE A 330 -25.22 -11.86 5.74
N HIS A 331 -26.42 -12.08 5.22
CA HIS A 331 -27.29 -13.17 5.64
C HIS A 331 -27.20 -14.29 4.61
N ASP A 332 -26.95 -15.51 5.09
CA ASP A 332 -27.21 -16.70 4.29
C ASP A 332 -28.74 -16.83 4.21
N ASP A 333 -29.33 -16.55 3.05
CA ASP A 333 -30.72 -16.95 2.82
C ASP A 333 -30.76 -18.50 2.83
N PRO A 334 -31.62 -19.11 3.66
CA PRO A 334 -31.70 -20.57 3.81
C PRO A 334 -32.25 -21.31 2.58
#